data_AF-A0A1R3JX04-F1
#
_entry.id   AF-A0A1R3JX04-F1
#
_cell.length_a   1.000
_cell.length_b   1.000
_cell.length_c   1.000
_cell.angle_alpha   90.00
_cell.angle_beta   90.00
_cell.angle_gamma   90.00
#
_symmetry.space_group_name_H-M   'P 1'
#
loop_
_entity.id
_entity.type
_entity.pdbx_description
1 polymer ?
#
loop_
_entity_poly.entity_id
_entity_poly.type
_entity_poly.pdbx_seq_one_letter_code
_entity_poly.pdbx_strand_id
1 'polypeptide(L)'
;MDGRKVPQEMVVEVGDVFKRILKETEKVRDENTNDMSVLQAITIVLDRHPELRQEGLAYEVMQWYLCRMEAWFAADADMISLKCWDQARVKFFKERLFQYCLIKLLGMICDVQEHVLSGGHGLMLQGYDPVIKALAKDIDVRLSHRVTKISTGCNKVVVDVENEMSFIADAAILTVPLGILKANLIEFEPKLPEWKVAAISNIGVGSENKIALRFDRVFWPNVELLGIVAASSHSCGYFLNLHKATGHPVLVYMASGRFACDLEKFSDESAANFVMLQLKKMFPDATEPVQYLVSRWGSDPDSLGCYSYDVVGMGEDLYDKLRAPLDSLFFGGEAVSVEHQGSVHGAYSAGVMAAKNCQSYLLQRIGKLDKLQLISFRDEVLESTFPLQISRM
;
A
#
# COMPACT_ATOMS: atom_id res chain seq x y z
N MET A 1 35.46 -14.05 6.83
CA MET A 1 33.98 -14.08 6.89
C MET A 1 33.62 -13.41 8.20
N ASP A 2 33.41 -12.11 8.17
CA ASP A 2 33.67 -11.25 9.34
C ASP A 2 32.41 -10.94 10.14
N GLY A 3 31.67 -11.97 10.58
CA GLY A 3 30.69 -11.85 11.65
C GLY A 3 29.50 -10.88 11.46
N ARG A 4 29.25 -10.35 10.26
CA ARG A 4 28.16 -9.38 9.97
C ARG A 4 26.96 -9.94 9.20
N LYS A 5 26.92 -11.25 8.95
CA LYS A 5 25.80 -11.90 8.23
C LYS A 5 24.98 -12.74 9.22
N VAL A 6 23.68 -12.48 9.29
CA VAL A 6 22.76 -13.33 10.03
C VAL A 6 22.72 -14.73 9.39
N PRO A 7 22.88 -15.82 10.15
CA PRO A 7 22.73 -17.17 9.62
C PRO A 7 21.33 -17.39 9.05
N GLN A 8 21.24 -17.98 7.85
CA GLN A 8 19.94 -18.18 7.18
C GLN A 8 19.01 -19.09 8.00
N GLU A 9 19.56 -20.11 8.66
CA GLU A 9 18.82 -21.01 9.55
C GLU A 9 18.14 -20.23 10.69
N MET A 10 18.87 -19.31 11.36
CA MET A 10 18.30 -18.44 12.39
C MET A 10 17.17 -17.57 11.83
N VAL A 11 17.31 -17.04 10.62
CA VAL A 11 16.24 -16.25 9.99
C VAL A 11 14.98 -17.09 9.81
N VAL A 12 15.11 -18.34 9.36
CA VAL A 12 13.98 -19.28 9.21
C VAL A 12 13.35 -19.62 10.55
N GLU A 13 14.16 -19.99 11.55
CA GLU A 13 13.68 -20.37 12.88
C GLU A 13 12.95 -19.23 13.59
N VAL A 14 13.53 -18.03 13.60
CA VAL A 14 12.88 -16.83 14.18
C VAL A 14 11.62 -16.47 13.41
N GLY A 15 11.64 -16.66 12.09
CA GLY A 15 10.45 -16.50 11.26
C GLY A 15 9.33 -17.42 11.71
N ASP A 16 9.61 -18.71 11.93
CA ASP A 16 8.65 -19.70 12.46
C ASP A 16 8.16 -19.37 13.88
N VAL A 17 9.00 -18.79 14.74
CA VAL A 17 8.56 -18.20 16.01
C VAL A 17 7.58 -17.06 15.77
N PHE A 18 7.90 -16.11 14.89
CA PHE A 18 7.03 -14.98 14.58
C PHE A 18 5.66 -15.45 14.04
N LYS A 19 5.63 -16.52 13.23
CA LYS A 19 4.36 -17.18 12.82
C LYS A 19 3.54 -17.60 14.00
N ARG A 20 4.15 -18.30 14.96
CA ARG A 20 3.46 -18.79 16.14
C ARG A 20 2.93 -17.62 16.97
N ILE A 21 3.72 -16.55 17.13
CA ILE A 21 3.27 -15.32 17.80
C ILE A 21 2.02 -14.77 17.11
N LEU A 22 2.06 -14.54 15.79
CA LEU A 22 0.91 -14.02 15.04
C LEU A 22 -0.32 -14.92 15.16
N LYS A 23 -0.15 -16.25 15.13
CA LYS A 23 -1.26 -17.20 15.35
C LYS A 23 -1.88 -17.06 16.73
N GLU A 24 -1.07 -16.88 17.77
CA GLU A 24 -1.56 -16.66 19.14
C GLU A 24 -2.25 -15.29 19.28
N THR A 25 -1.89 -14.28 18.47
CA THR A 25 -2.62 -13.01 18.47
C THR A 25 -4.07 -13.16 17.98
N GLU A 26 -4.40 -14.19 17.18
CA GLU A 26 -5.78 -14.49 16.79
C GLU A 26 -6.62 -14.89 18.02
N LYS A 27 -6.04 -15.64 18.95
CA LYS A 27 -6.73 -15.99 20.21
C LYS A 27 -6.93 -14.75 21.07
N VAL A 28 -5.91 -13.90 21.18
CA VAL A 28 -6.03 -12.61 21.88
C VAL A 28 -7.14 -11.77 21.25
N ARG A 29 -7.25 -11.73 19.92
CA ARG A 29 -8.36 -11.06 19.22
C ARG A 29 -9.72 -11.64 19.61
N ASP A 30 -9.87 -12.96 19.56
CA ASP A 30 -11.15 -13.62 19.80
C ASP A 30 -11.62 -13.50 21.27
N GLU A 31 -10.68 -13.35 22.20
CA GLU A 31 -10.96 -13.12 23.63
C GLU A 31 -11.38 -11.67 23.96
N ASN A 32 -11.12 -10.71 23.06
CA ASN A 32 -11.29 -9.29 23.33
C ASN A 32 -12.42 -8.68 22.48
N THR A 33 -13.41 -8.08 23.15
CA THR A 33 -14.52 -7.40 22.46
C THR A 33 -14.12 -6.05 21.88
N ASN A 34 -13.17 -5.35 22.49
CA ASN A 34 -12.62 -4.10 21.96
C ASN A 34 -11.43 -4.37 21.05
N ASP A 35 -11.25 -3.51 20.04
CA ASP A 35 -10.07 -3.60 19.18
C ASP A 35 -8.81 -3.14 19.93
N MET A 36 -7.65 -3.62 19.49
CA MET A 36 -6.34 -3.23 19.99
C MET A 36 -5.33 -3.24 18.84
N SER A 37 -4.14 -2.71 19.07
CA SER A 37 -3.08 -2.78 18.06
C SER A 37 -2.46 -4.16 17.95
N VAL A 38 -1.89 -4.47 16.79
CA VAL A 38 -1.10 -5.69 16.59
C VAL A 38 0.09 -5.74 17.56
N LEU A 39 0.77 -4.61 17.83
CA LEU A 39 1.88 -4.55 18.79
C LEU A 39 1.44 -4.87 20.22
N GLN A 40 0.29 -4.37 20.66
CA GLN A 40 -0.28 -4.71 21.96
C GLN A 40 -0.60 -6.20 22.05
N ALA A 41 -1.15 -6.79 20.99
CA ALA A 41 -1.44 -8.21 20.93
C ALA A 41 -0.17 -9.07 21.02
N ILE A 42 0.88 -8.70 20.26
CA ILE A 42 2.19 -9.37 20.33
C ILE A 42 2.76 -9.30 21.75
N THR A 43 2.64 -8.16 22.42
CA THR A 43 3.09 -7.99 23.81
C THR A 43 2.36 -8.94 24.75
N ILE A 44 1.03 -9.01 24.67
CA ILE A 44 0.22 -9.95 25.46
C ILE A 44 0.63 -11.41 25.19
N VAL A 45 0.87 -11.77 23.93
CA VAL A 45 1.33 -13.12 23.56
C VAL A 45 2.68 -13.43 24.20
N LEU A 46 3.64 -12.52 24.12
CA LEU A 46 4.98 -12.72 24.71
C LEU A 46 5.00 -12.73 26.24
N ASP A 47 3.98 -12.17 26.89
CA ASP A 47 3.77 -12.29 28.34
C ASP A 47 3.14 -13.63 28.71
N ARG A 48 2.20 -14.14 27.89
CA ARG A 48 1.57 -15.46 28.07
C ARG A 48 2.49 -16.63 27.71
N HIS A 49 3.39 -16.41 26.74
CA HIS A 49 4.30 -17.39 26.18
C HIS A 49 5.76 -16.90 26.25
N PRO A 50 6.38 -16.87 27.45
CA PRO A 50 7.77 -16.42 27.61
C PRO A 50 8.77 -17.23 26.76
N GLU A 51 8.45 -18.48 26.42
CA GLU A 51 9.24 -19.35 25.54
C GLU A 51 9.35 -18.86 24.09
N LEU A 52 8.46 -17.96 23.65
CA LEU A 52 8.52 -17.35 22.31
C LEU A 52 9.43 -16.11 22.26
N ARG A 53 9.87 -15.60 23.42
CA ARG A 53 10.79 -14.45 23.47
C ARG A 53 12.12 -14.80 22.84
N GLN A 54 12.67 -13.85 22.10
CA GLN A 54 13.98 -13.95 21.48
C GLN A 54 14.96 -13.04 22.21
N GLU A 55 16.26 -13.38 22.17
CA GLU A 55 17.33 -12.60 22.78
C GLU A 55 18.50 -12.41 21.79
N GLY A 56 19.34 -11.41 22.05
CA GLY A 56 20.52 -11.12 21.23
C GLY A 56 20.18 -10.95 19.75
N LEU A 57 20.95 -11.60 18.87
CA LEU A 57 20.75 -11.49 17.42
C LEU A 57 19.38 -12.01 16.95
N ALA A 58 18.85 -13.06 17.59
CA ALA A 58 17.53 -13.60 17.25
C ALA A 58 16.42 -12.57 17.54
N TYR A 59 16.58 -11.76 18.58
CA TYR A 59 15.69 -10.63 18.85
C TYR A 59 15.78 -9.56 17.77
N GLU A 60 16.97 -9.21 17.29
CA GLU A 60 17.13 -8.24 16.19
C GLU A 60 16.48 -8.75 14.89
N VAL A 61 16.55 -10.06 14.63
CA VAL A 61 15.84 -10.71 13.51
C VAL A 61 14.33 -10.63 13.71
N MET A 62 13.83 -10.81 14.93
CA MET A 62 12.41 -10.64 15.28
C MET A 62 11.95 -9.20 15.02
N GLN A 63 12.76 -8.20 15.37
CA GLN A 63 12.49 -6.80 15.07
C GLN A 63 12.45 -6.51 13.56
N TRP A 64 13.27 -7.21 12.77
CA TRP A 64 13.22 -7.10 11.31
C TRP A 64 11.93 -7.67 10.72
N TYR A 65 11.40 -8.78 11.26
CA TYR A 65 10.07 -9.28 10.89
C TYR A 65 8.97 -8.27 11.24
N LEU A 66 9.06 -7.63 12.40
CA LEU A 66 8.13 -6.56 12.78
C LEU A 66 8.22 -5.37 11.82
N CYS A 67 9.42 -4.89 11.50
CA CYS A 67 9.67 -3.82 10.53
C CYS A 67 9.06 -4.13 9.14
N ARG A 68 9.19 -5.37 8.68
CA ARG A 68 8.62 -5.82 7.40
C ARG A 68 7.08 -5.84 7.43
N MET A 69 6.47 -6.17 8.57
CA MET A 69 5.03 -6.01 8.76
C MET A 69 4.62 -4.54 8.74
N GLU A 70 5.38 -3.66 9.38
CA GLU A 70 5.13 -2.22 9.37
C GLU A 70 5.23 -1.63 7.95
N ALA A 71 6.20 -2.09 7.16
CA ALA A 71 6.34 -1.73 5.75
C ALA A 71 5.13 -2.17 4.92
N TRP A 72 4.56 -3.35 5.20
CA TRP A 72 3.37 -3.84 4.52
C TRP A 72 2.19 -2.86 4.60
N PHE A 73 1.97 -2.27 5.77
CA PHE A 73 0.89 -1.32 6.02
C PHE A 73 1.32 0.15 5.88
N ALA A 74 2.61 0.41 5.62
CA ALA A 74 3.22 1.73 5.69
C ALA A 74 2.90 2.45 7.02
N ALA A 75 2.78 1.69 8.10
CA ALA A 75 2.33 2.16 9.41
C ALA A 75 2.99 1.33 10.52
N ASP A 76 3.25 1.95 11.66
CA ASP A 76 3.83 1.28 12.81
C ASP A 76 2.84 0.28 13.43
N ALA A 77 3.36 -0.79 14.04
CA ALA A 77 2.56 -1.90 14.54
C ALA A 77 1.58 -1.52 15.67
N ASP A 78 1.79 -0.38 16.31
CA ASP A 78 0.89 0.20 17.33
C ASP A 78 -0.33 0.91 16.73
N MET A 79 -0.33 1.18 15.42
CA MET A 79 -1.45 1.83 14.71
C MET A 79 -2.35 0.83 13.97
N ILE A 80 -1.85 -0.38 13.71
CA ILE A 80 -2.53 -1.39 12.90
C ILE A 80 -3.56 -2.14 13.76
N SER A 81 -4.82 -2.20 13.30
CA SER A 81 -5.91 -2.93 13.97
C SER A 81 -5.67 -4.44 14.04
N LEU A 82 -5.68 -5.02 15.25
CA LEU A 82 -5.66 -6.47 15.42
C LEU A 82 -6.92 -7.13 14.84
N LYS A 83 -8.09 -6.48 14.94
CA LYS A 83 -9.31 -7.04 14.38
C LYS A 83 -9.27 -7.17 12.87
N CYS A 84 -8.67 -6.21 12.17
CA CYS A 84 -8.83 -6.07 10.73
C CYS A 84 -7.58 -6.33 9.90
N TRP A 85 -6.36 -6.38 10.48
CA TRP A 85 -5.11 -6.47 9.71
C TRP A 85 -5.01 -7.66 8.74
N ASP A 86 -5.69 -8.77 9.03
CA ASP A 86 -5.71 -10.00 8.22
C ASP A 86 -7.03 -10.20 7.46
N GLN A 87 -7.97 -9.25 7.54
CA GLN A 87 -9.30 -9.37 6.96
C GLN A 87 -9.32 -8.99 5.47
N ALA A 88 -8.91 -9.92 4.59
CA ALA A 88 -9.65 -10.04 3.33
C ALA A 88 -11.00 -10.68 3.66
N ARG A 89 -12.10 -9.96 3.45
CA ARG A 89 -13.46 -10.36 3.87
C ARG A 89 -14.01 -11.62 3.18
N VAL A 90 -13.23 -12.27 2.30
CA VAL A 90 -13.58 -13.57 1.69
C VAL A 90 -12.94 -14.71 2.52
N LYS A 91 -13.76 -15.61 3.09
CA LYS A 91 -13.31 -16.79 3.85
C LYS A 91 -12.22 -17.62 3.15
N PHE A 92 -12.22 -17.64 1.81
CA PHE A 92 -11.23 -18.33 0.98
C PHE A 92 -9.81 -17.69 1.03
N PHE A 93 -9.71 -16.45 1.51
CA PHE A 93 -8.47 -15.70 1.67
C PHE A 93 -7.91 -15.71 3.09
N LYS A 94 -8.68 -16.07 4.13
CA LYS A 94 -8.23 -16.03 5.54
C LYS A 94 -7.04 -16.95 5.81
N GLU A 95 -7.07 -18.19 5.31
CA GLU A 95 -5.91 -19.10 5.40
C GLU A 95 -4.75 -18.65 4.49
N ARG A 96 -5.04 -17.88 3.44
CA ARG A 96 -4.06 -17.38 2.47
C ARG A 96 -3.39 -16.07 2.90
N LEU A 97 -4.00 -15.25 3.77
CA LEU A 97 -3.44 -13.96 4.22
C LEU A 97 -2.46 -14.12 5.38
N PHE A 98 -2.71 -15.09 6.26
CA PHE A 98 -1.73 -15.58 7.22
C PHE A 98 -0.49 -16.14 6.49
N GLN A 99 -0.73 -16.88 5.40
CA GLN A 99 0.33 -17.26 4.46
C GLN A 99 0.87 -16.08 3.64
N TYR A 100 0.12 -15.02 3.36
CA TYR A 100 0.55 -13.87 2.56
C TYR A 100 1.50 -12.95 3.31
N CYS A 101 1.24 -12.66 4.59
CA CYS A 101 2.14 -11.91 5.44
C CYS A 101 3.43 -12.73 5.64
N LEU A 102 3.30 -13.99 6.03
CA LEU A 102 4.43 -14.91 6.20
C LEU A 102 5.20 -15.24 4.93
N ILE A 103 4.58 -15.50 3.78
CA ILE A 103 5.26 -15.78 2.49
C ILE A 103 5.88 -14.48 1.95
N LYS A 104 5.38 -13.29 2.31
CA LYS A 104 6.10 -12.04 2.02
C LYS A 104 7.23 -11.71 3.00
N LEU A 105 7.15 -12.25 4.23
CA LEU A 105 8.20 -12.14 5.25
C LEU A 105 9.27 -13.26 5.11
N LEU A 106 8.92 -14.45 4.60
CA LEU A 106 9.75 -15.67 4.51
C LEU A 106 9.91 -16.26 3.10
N GLY A 107 8.97 -16.05 2.18
CA GLY A 107 9.00 -16.58 0.81
C GLY A 107 10.03 -15.92 -0.11
N MET A 108 10.68 -14.84 0.33
CA MET A 108 11.87 -14.28 -0.33
C MET A 108 13.18 -14.86 0.23
N ILE A 109 13.11 -15.80 1.19
CA ILE A 109 14.25 -16.51 1.82
C ILE A 109 14.15 -18.04 1.66
N CYS A 110 12.95 -18.57 1.43
CA CYS A 110 12.71 -20.00 1.18
C CYS A 110 11.68 -20.21 0.05
N ASP A 111 12.03 -21.06 -0.92
CA ASP A 111 11.15 -21.62 -1.98
C ASP A 111 9.90 -22.28 -1.38
N VAL A 112 8.85 -21.51 -1.08
CA VAL A 112 7.55 -22.02 -0.69
C VAL A 112 6.55 -21.71 -1.81
N GLN A 113 6.04 -22.77 -2.42
CA GLN A 113 5.10 -22.74 -3.53
C GLN A 113 3.88 -21.83 -3.23
N GLU A 114 3.71 -20.81 -4.07
CA GLU A 114 2.63 -19.82 -4.00
C GLU A 114 1.29 -20.39 -4.43
N HIS A 115 0.24 -20.21 -3.63
CA HIS A 115 -1.16 -20.28 -4.06
C HIS A 115 -1.89 -18.96 -3.75
N VAL A 116 -1.29 -17.85 -4.21
CA VAL A 116 -1.94 -16.52 -4.34
C VAL A 116 -2.63 -16.48 -5.71
N LEU A 117 -3.27 -15.37 -6.13
CA LEU A 117 -3.73 -15.14 -7.52
C LEU A 117 -2.84 -15.90 -8.49
N SER A 118 -3.41 -16.81 -9.29
CA SER A 118 -2.64 -17.81 -10.05
C SER A 118 -1.55 -17.12 -10.87
N GLY A 119 -0.27 -17.22 -10.44
CA GLY A 119 0.84 -16.57 -11.14
C GLY A 119 2.00 -16.03 -10.30
N GLY A 120 1.82 -15.80 -8.98
CA GLY A 120 2.89 -15.38 -8.08
C GLY A 120 3.20 -13.88 -8.01
N HIS A 121 4.23 -13.50 -7.26
CA HIS A 121 4.74 -12.11 -7.21
C HIS A 121 5.72 -11.80 -8.35
N GLY A 122 5.64 -10.57 -8.87
CA GLY A 122 6.53 -10.16 -9.94
C GLY A 122 6.77 -8.66 -9.97
N LEU A 123 7.95 -8.27 -10.41
CA LEU A 123 8.34 -6.89 -10.68
C LEU A 123 8.00 -6.55 -12.14
N MET A 124 7.23 -5.47 -12.31
CA MET A 124 6.98 -4.88 -13.63
C MET A 124 8.25 -4.18 -14.11
N LEU A 125 8.97 -4.76 -15.08
CA LEU A 125 10.29 -4.27 -15.51
C LEU A 125 10.25 -2.86 -16.10
N GLN A 126 9.12 -2.48 -16.70
CA GLN A 126 8.89 -1.15 -17.26
C GLN A 126 8.06 -0.25 -16.32
N GLY A 127 7.87 -0.68 -15.06
CA GLY A 127 6.95 -0.04 -14.13
C GLY A 127 5.49 -0.15 -14.55
N TYR A 128 4.61 0.58 -13.86
CA TYR A 128 3.19 0.64 -14.19
C TYR A 128 2.84 1.66 -15.29
N ASP A 129 3.78 2.53 -15.69
CA ASP A 129 3.55 3.60 -16.66
C ASP A 129 2.96 3.11 -18.00
N PRO A 130 3.42 2.00 -18.62
CA PRO A 130 2.79 1.47 -19.84
C PRO A 130 1.31 1.12 -19.65
N VAL A 131 0.92 0.59 -18.48
CA VAL A 131 -0.49 0.27 -18.17
C VAL A 131 -1.31 1.54 -18.06
N ILE A 132 -0.78 2.57 -17.40
CA ILE A 132 -1.49 3.85 -17.25
C ILE A 132 -1.65 4.54 -18.61
N LYS A 133 -0.60 4.57 -19.43
CA LYS A 133 -0.65 5.13 -20.80
C LYS A 133 -1.64 4.40 -21.69
N ALA A 134 -1.71 3.07 -21.58
CA ALA A 134 -2.69 2.26 -22.28
C ALA A 134 -4.12 2.61 -21.88
N LEU A 135 -4.40 2.70 -20.58
CA LEU A 135 -5.72 3.03 -20.06
C LEU A 135 -6.15 4.48 -20.37
N ALA A 136 -5.19 5.41 -20.43
CA ALA A 136 -5.43 6.82 -20.76
C ALA A 136 -5.60 7.07 -22.27
N LYS A 137 -5.35 6.07 -23.11
CA LYS A 137 -5.49 6.21 -24.56
C LYS A 137 -6.93 6.56 -24.91
N ASP A 138 -7.11 7.59 -25.74
CA ASP A 138 -8.41 8.07 -26.22
C ASP A 138 -9.33 8.65 -25.12
N ILE A 139 -8.78 9.00 -23.95
CA ILE A 139 -9.47 9.73 -22.88
C ILE A 139 -9.03 11.21 -22.91
N ASP A 140 -9.99 12.14 -22.74
CA ASP A 140 -9.69 13.56 -22.56
C ASP A 140 -9.14 13.80 -21.14
N VAL A 141 -7.81 13.75 -20.99
CA VAL A 141 -7.11 13.96 -19.72
C VAL A 141 -6.57 15.39 -19.66
N ARG A 142 -7.04 16.16 -18.67
CA ARG A 142 -6.59 17.54 -18.41
C ARG A 142 -5.61 17.58 -17.24
N LEU A 143 -4.32 17.76 -17.53
CA LEU A 143 -3.27 17.91 -16.53
C LEU A 143 -3.20 19.36 -16.02
N SER A 144 -2.62 19.58 -14.85
CA SER A 144 -2.51 20.92 -14.23
C SER A 144 -3.86 21.59 -13.92
N HIS A 145 -4.91 20.81 -13.75
CA HIS A 145 -6.26 21.27 -13.39
C HIS A 145 -6.60 20.81 -11.97
N ARG A 146 -6.06 21.50 -10.96
CA ARG A 146 -6.31 21.16 -9.55
C ARG A 146 -7.75 21.55 -9.17
N VAL A 147 -8.57 20.56 -8.84
CA VAL A 147 -9.94 20.78 -8.34
C VAL A 147 -9.89 21.39 -6.95
N THR A 148 -10.61 22.49 -6.74
CA THR A 148 -10.70 23.20 -5.46
C THR A 148 -12.07 23.12 -4.83
N LYS A 149 -13.13 22.97 -5.63
CA LYS A 149 -14.51 22.85 -5.15
C LYS A 149 -15.36 21.96 -6.05
N ILE A 150 -16.26 21.20 -5.42
CA ILE A 150 -17.25 20.36 -6.07
C ILE A 150 -18.63 20.75 -5.53
N SER A 151 -19.46 21.29 -6.42
CA SER A 151 -20.85 21.63 -6.11
C SER A 151 -21.80 20.66 -6.80
N THR A 152 -22.71 20.05 -6.04
CA THR A 152 -23.73 19.13 -6.55
C THR A 152 -25.11 19.70 -6.31
N GLY A 153 -25.95 19.74 -7.34
CA GLY A 153 -27.31 20.25 -7.24
C GLY A 153 -28.07 20.16 -8.56
N CYS A 154 -29.40 20.13 -8.51
CA CYS A 154 -30.26 20.06 -9.70
C CYS A 154 -29.86 18.97 -10.71
N ASN A 155 -29.37 17.83 -10.21
CA ASN A 155 -28.85 16.72 -11.02
C ASN A 155 -27.68 17.10 -11.95
N LYS A 156 -26.82 18.02 -11.50
CA LYS A 156 -25.55 18.38 -12.14
C LYS A 156 -24.45 18.41 -11.09
N VAL A 157 -23.22 18.24 -11.57
CA VAL A 157 -22.00 18.47 -10.80
C VAL A 157 -21.24 19.61 -11.47
N VAL A 158 -20.86 20.60 -10.68
CA VAL A 158 -19.96 21.69 -11.06
C VAL A 158 -18.64 21.47 -10.36
N VAL A 159 -17.54 21.49 -11.11
CA VAL A 159 -16.19 21.25 -10.62
C VAL A 159 -15.37 22.51 -10.90
N ASP A 160 -15.02 23.23 -9.83
CA ASP A 160 -14.17 24.41 -9.92
C ASP A 160 -12.71 23.99 -9.86
N VAL A 161 -11.92 24.61 -10.75
CA VAL A 161 -10.50 24.33 -10.92
C VAL A 161 -9.72 25.60 -10.63
N GLU A 162 -8.54 25.45 -10.03
CA GLU A 162 -7.66 26.57 -9.71
C GLU A 162 -7.32 27.39 -10.97
N ASN A 163 -7.52 28.71 -10.89
CA ASN A 163 -7.16 29.69 -11.93
C ASN A 163 -7.84 29.48 -13.31
N GLU A 164 -8.90 28.67 -13.40
CA GLU A 164 -9.56 28.33 -14.67
C GLU A 164 -11.10 28.32 -14.56
N MET A 165 -11.77 28.07 -15.70
CA MET A 165 -13.23 27.94 -15.75
C MET A 165 -13.69 26.59 -15.18
N SER A 166 -14.85 26.59 -14.54
CA SER A 166 -15.48 25.38 -14.00
C SER A 166 -15.94 24.41 -15.08
N PHE A 167 -15.90 23.12 -14.77
CA PHE A 167 -16.49 22.06 -15.58
C PHE A 167 -17.90 21.73 -15.07
N ILE A 168 -18.80 21.38 -16.00
CA ILE A 168 -20.17 20.98 -15.67
C ILE A 168 -20.45 19.61 -16.27
N ALA A 169 -20.95 18.68 -15.45
CA ALA A 169 -21.28 17.32 -15.85
C ALA A 169 -22.60 16.84 -15.25
N ASP A 170 -23.16 15.75 -15.78
CA ASP A 170 -24.34 15.08 -15.21
C ASP A 170 -24.03 14.24 -13.96
N ALA A 171 -22.78 13.80 -13.84
CA ALA A 171 -22.23 13.06 -12.71
C ALA A 171 -20.71 13.19 -12.68
N ALA A 172 -20.10 12.94 -11.52
CA ALA A 172 -18.65 12.93 -11.34
C ALA A 172 -18.20 11.69 -10.55
N ILE A 173 -17.01 11.19 -10.87
CA ILE A 173 -16.34 10.14 -10.11
C ILE A 173 -15.10 10.76 -9.45
N LEU A 174 -15.05 10.72 -8.13
CA LEU A 174 -13.94 11.22 -7.34
C LEU A 174 -12.97 10.07 -7.05
N THR A 175 -11.73 10.22 -7.51
CA THR A 175 -10.64 9.23 -7.32
C THR A 175 -9.40 9.86 -6.69
N VAL A 176 -9.55 10.98 -5.99
CA VAL A 176 -8.43 11.64 -5.29
C VAL A 176 -7.95 10.75 -4.13
N PRO A 177 -6.65 10.78 -3.80
CA PRO A 177 -6.12 10.01 -2.68
C PRO A 177 -6.81 10.34 -1.35
N LEU A 178 -6.88 9.36 -0.45
CA LEU A 178 -7.48 9.54 0.87
C LEU A 178 -6.81 10.67 1.66
N GLY A 179 -5.49 10.84 1.51
CA GLY A 179 -4.75 11.96 2.12
C GLY A 179 -5.33 13.33 1.76
N ILE A 180 -5.72 13.52 0.49
CA ILE A 180 -6.35 14.76 0.00
C ILE A 180 -7.73 14.97 0.62
N LEU A 181 -8.53 13.92 0.74
CA LEU A 181 -9.85 13.99 1.39
C LEU A 181 -9.72 14.35 2.88
N LYS A 182 -8.73 13.77 3.58
CA LYS A 182 -8.46 14.05 5.00
C LYS A 182 -7.94 15.47 5.23
N ALA A 183 -7.15 16.00 4.30
CA ALA A 183 -6.64 17.36 4.36
C ALA A 183 -7.69 18.43 4.05
N ASN A 184 -8.89 18.03 3.61
CA ASN A 184 -10.01 18.93 3.28
C ASN A 184 -9.60 20.03 2.28
N LEU A 185 -8.81 19.65 1.27
CA LEU A 185 -8.33 20.56 0.21
C LEU A 185 -9.37 20.83 -0.89
N ILE A 186 -10.44 20.05 -0.93
CA ILE A 186 -11.56 20.20 -1.85
C ILE A 186 -12.79 20.60 -1.05
N GLU A 187 -13.36 21.76 -1.35
CA GLU A 187 -14.63 22.19 -0.78
C GLU A 187 -15.79 21.41 -1.42
N PHE A 188 -16.73 20.94 -0.61
CA PHE A 188 -17.96 20.28 -1.09
C PHE A 188 -19.19 21.13 -0.77
N GLU A 189 -20.04 21.36 -1.78
CA GLU A 189 -21.31 22.07 -1.64
C GLU A 189 -22.47 21.26 -2.26
N PRO A 190 -23.42 20.74 -1.44
CA PRO A 190 -23.47 20.80 0.01
C PRO A 190 -22.30 20.06 0.67
N LYS A 191 -22.04 20.39 1.94
CA LYS A 191 -21.01 19.71 2.74
C LYS A 191 -21.27 18.21 2.77
N LEU A 192 -20.19 17.43 2.78
CA LEU A 192 -20.27 15.98 2.95
C LEU A 192 -21.02 15.65 4.25
N PRO A 193 -21.92 14.65 4.25
CA PRO A 193 -22.59 14.20 5.46
C PRO A 193 -21.60 13.76 6.55
N GLU A 194 -21.96 13.94 7.81
CA GLU A 194 -21.08 13.59 8.95
C GLU A 194 -20.59 12.14 8.92
N TRP A 195 -21.43 11.20 8.50
CA TRP A 195 -21.06 9.79 8.37
C TRP A 195 -19.97 9.55 7.32
N LYS A 196 -19.92 10.36 6.25
CA LYS A 196 -18.89 10.29 5.20
C LYS A 196 -17.59 10.91 5.69
N VAL A 197 -17.68 12.07 6.35
CA VAL A 197 -16.53 12.73 6.97
C VAL A 197 -15.88 11.83 8.03
N ALA A 198 -16.69 11.19 8.88
CA ALA A 198 -16.20 10.24 9.86
C ALA A 198 -15.50 9.02 9.20
N ALA A 199 -16.06 8.48 8.10
CA ALA A 199 -15.42 7.39 7.37
C ALA A 199 -14.07 7.79 6.77
N ILE A 200 -13.96 8.98 6.18
CA ILE A 200 -12.68 9.53 5.68
C ILE A 200 -11.67 9.68 6.81
N SER A 201 -12.10 10.18 7.96
CA SER A 201 -11.23 10.38 9.14
C SER A 201 -10.78 9.07 9.79
N ASN A 202 -11.59 8.02 9.76
CA ASN A 202 -11.35 6.77 10.47
C ASN A 202 -10.61 5.69 9.66
N ILE A 203 -10.09 6.01 8.48
CA ILE A 203 -9.16 5.15 7.74
C ILE A 203 -7.75 5.71 7.84
N GLY A 204 -6.76 4.87 8.11
CA GLY A 204 -5.36 5.27 8.16
C GLY A 204 -4.82 5.58 6.77
N VAL A 205 -3.88 6.52 6.68
CA VAL A 205 -3.08 6.75 5.47
C VAL A 205 -1.63 6.47 5.85
N GLY A 206 -1.06 5.42 5.27
CA GLY A 206 0.30 5.00 5.51
C GLY A 206 1.31 5.93 4.83
N SER A 207 2.54 5.89 5.35
CA SER A 207 3.70 6.62 4.82
C SER A 207 4.83 5.65 4.50
N GLU A 208 5.22 5.60 3.24
CA GLU A 208 6.35 4.84 2.73
C GLU A 208 7.14 5.70 1.74
N ASN A 209 8.45 5.74 1.87
CA ASN A 209 9.35 6.41 0.94
C ASN A 209 10.45 5.48 0.46
N LYS A 210 10.96 5.77 -0.74
CA LYS A 210 11.97 4.97 -1.43
C LYS A 210 13.20 5.81 -1.71
N ILE A 211 14.35 5.23 -1.45
CA ILE A 211 15.65 5.82 -1.79
C ILE A 211 16.31 4.88 -2.78
N ALA A 212 16.24 5.21 -4.07
CA ALA A 212 16.88 4.44 -5.13
C ALA A 212 18.31 4.95 -5.32
N LEU A 213 19.27 4.04 -5.24
CA LEU A 213 20.70 4.29 -5.39
C LEU A 213 21.22 3.51 -6.60
N ARG A 214 21.73 4.22 -7.61
CA ARG A 214 22.41 3.62 -8.77
C ARG A 214 23.92 3.69 -8.56
N PHE A 215 24.62 2.61 -8.86
CA PHE A 215 26.08 2.48 -8.72
C PHE A 215 26.76 2.22 -10.07
N ASP A 216 28.08 2.40 -10.15
CA ASP A 216 28.87 2.01 -11.33
C ASP A 216 29.06 0.50 -11.44
N ARG A 217 29.08 -0.21 -10.30
CA ARG A 217 29.29 -1.66 -10.22
C ARG A 217 28.47 -2.28 -9.11
N VAL A 218 28.16 -3.56 -9.27
CA VAL A 218 27.51 -4.38 -8.24
C VAL A 218 28.57 -4.84 -7.24
N PHE A 219 28.37 -4.55 -5.95
CA PHE A 219 29.24 -5.00 -4.85
C PHE A 219 28.50 -5.87 -3.81
N TRP A 220 27.23 -6.21 -4.08
CA TRP A 220 26.37 -7.03 -3.22
C TRP A 220 26.09 -8.39 -3.88
N PRO A 221 25.68 -9.42 -3.13
CA PRO A 221 25.33 -10.72 -3.69
C PRO A 221 24.08 -10.63 -4.58
N ASN A 222 23.96 -11.54 -5.56
CA ASN A 222 22.81 -11.60 -6.45
C ASN A 222 21.57 -12.23 -5.76
N VAL A 223 20.97 -11.49 -4.84
CA VAL A 223 19.75 -11.84 -4.10
C VAL A 223 18.63 -10.83 -4.38
N GLU A 224 17.38 -11.14 -4.08
CA GLU A 224 16.27 -10.18 -4.28
C GLU A 224 16.27 -9.05 -3.26
N LEU A 225 16.53 -9.41 -2.00
CA LEU A 225 16.47 -8.50 -0.87
C LEU A 225 17.74 -8.57 -0.03
N LEU A 226 18.09 -7.42 0.54
CA LEU A 226 19.12 -7.30 1.56
C LEU A 226 18.49 -6.72 2.82
N GLY A 227 18.47 -7.48 3.92
CA GLY A 227 17.90 -7.03 5.19
C GLY A 227 18.94 -6.43 6.13
N ILE A 228 18.53 -5.42 6.91
CA ILE A 228 19.27 -4.85 8.03
C ILE A 228 18.49 -5.15 9.31
N VAL A 229 19.11 -5.90 10.22
CA VAL A 229 18.56 -6.19 11.55
C VAL A 229 19.11 -5.20 12.56
N ALA A 230 18.32 -4.87 13.58
CA ALA A 230 18.68 -3.97 14.67
C ALA A 230 17.82 -4.25 15.92
N ALA A 231 18.19 -3.66 17.05
CA ALA A 231 17.48 -3.82 18.32
C ALA A 231 16.05 -3.22 18.35
N SER A 232 15.60 -2.56 17.29
CA SER A 232 14.26 -1.99 17.15
C SER A 232 13.81 -2.05 15.70
N SER A 233 12.52 -2.30 15.46
CA SER A 233 11.93 -2.31 14.11
C SER A 233 12.15 -1.00 13.36
N HIS A 234 12.14 0.14 14.06
CA HIS A 234 12.41 1.46 13.48
C HIS A 234 13.84 1.61 12.93
N SER A 235 14.80 0.86 13.48
CA SER A 235 16.19 0.85 13.00
C SER A 235 16.47 -0.28 12.01
N CYS A 236 15.51 -1.18 11.81
CA CYS A 236 15.60 -2.20 10.78
C CYS A 236 15.30 -1.59 9.41
N GLY A 237 15.69 -2.31 8.36
CA GLY A 237 15.43 -1.87 7.00
C GLY A 237 15.67 -2.98 5.99
N TYR A 238 15.36 -2.69 4.73
CA TYR A 238 15.70 -3.59 3.65
C TYR A 238 15.87 -2.86 2.32
N PHE A 239 16.67 -3.48 1.45
CA PHE A 239 16.85 -3.06 0.08
C PHE A 239 16.18 -4.04 -0.87
N LEU A 240 15.49 -3.51 -1.88
CA LEU A 240 15.13 -4.24 -3.08
C LEU A 240 16.28 -4.15 -4.09
N ASN A 241 16.76 -5.30 -4.55
CA ASN A 241 17.80 -5.39 -5.55
C ASN A 241 17.21 -5.41 -6.97
N LEU A 242 17.18 -4.26 -7.63
CA LEU A 242 16.69 -4.16 -8.99
C LEU A 242 17.67 -4.75 -10.02
N HIS A 243 18.95 -4.99 -9.67
CA HIS A 243 19.90 -5.62 -10.58
C HIS A 243 19.45 -7.03 -10.97
N LYS A 244 18.87 -7.80 -10.04
CA LYS A 244 18.42 -9.17 -10.34
C LYS A 244 17.34 -9.21 -11.42
N ALA A 245 16.43 -8.25 -11.41
CA ALA A 245 15.31 -8.19 -12.34
C ALA A 245 15.63 -7.39 -13.63
N THR A 246 16.40 -6.31 -13.52
CA THR A 246 16.60 -5.34 -14.61
C THR A 246 18.01 -5.36 -15.21
N GLY A 247 18.97 -6.03 -14.58
CA GLY A 247 20.39 -5.96 -14.94
C GLY A 247 21.09 -4.64 -14.59
N HIS A 248 20.37 -3.64 -14.06
CA HIS A 248 20.95 -2.35 -13.69
C HIS A 248 21.43 -2.36 -12.23
N PRO A 249 22.63 -1.84 -11.91
CA PRO A 249 23.19 -1.83 -10.55
C PRO A 249 22.46 -0.83 -9.64
N VAL A 250 21.23 -1.14 -9.27
CA VAL A 250 20.35 -0.29 -8.48
C VAL A 250 19.84 -1.04 -7.25
N LEU A 251 20.02 -0.42 -6.08
CA LEU A 251 19.39 -0.84 -4.82
C LEU A 251 18.35 0.20 -4.43
N VAL A 252 17.17 -0.24 -3.99
CA VAL A 252 16.12 0.64 -3.48
C VAL A 252 15.91 0.37 -2.00
N TYR A 253 16.27 1.32 -1.16
CA TYR A 253 15.96 1.26 0.26
C TYR A 253 14.50 1.65 0.49
N MET A 254 13.80 0.85 1.30
CA MET A 254 12.38 1.04 1.61
C MET A 254 12.24 1.56 3.04
N ALA A 255 11.71 2.77 3.19
CA ALA A 255 11.46 3.41 4.47
C ALA A 255 9.96 3.47 4.71
N SER A 256 9.47 3.02 5.87
CA SER A 256 8.03 2.96 6.17
C SER A 256 7.70 3.50 7.57
N GLY A 257 6.41 3.77 7.81
CA GLY A 257 5.90 4.15 9.12
C GLY A 257 6.50 5.47 9.61
N ARG A 258 6.78 5.59 10.91
CA ARG A 258 7.37 6.81 11.47
C ARG A 258 8.73 7.17 10.85
N PHE A 259 9.52 6.17 10.46
CA PHE A 259 10.82 6.44 9.83
C PHE A 259 10.64 7.13 8.47
N ALA A 260 9.61 6.75 7.68
CA ALA A 260 9.29 7.47 6.45
C ALA A 260 8.93 8.93 6.71
N CYS A 261 8.16 9.21 7.77
CA CYS A 261 7.81 10.57 8.18
C CYS A 261 9.02 11.40 8.65
N ASP A 262 10.02 10.77 9.26
CA ASP A 262 11.26 11.46 9.63
C ASP A 262 12.16 11.71 8.42
N LEU A 263 12.19 10.78 7.46
CA LEU A 263 12.91 10.93 6.19
C LEU A 263 12.39 12.11 5.37
N GLU A 264 11.10 12.43 5.45
CA GLU A 264 10.49 13.61 4.82
C GLU A 264 11.17 14.94 5.23
N LYS A 265 11.84 14.97 6.38
CA LYS A 265 12.55 16.15 6.90
C LYS A 265 14.00 16.28 6.40
N PHE A 266 14.54 15.23 5.81
CA PHE A 266 15.95 15.19 5.36
C PHE A 266 16.09 15.85 4.00
N SER A 267 17.26 16.40 3.66
CA SER A 267 17.59 16.63 2.25
C SER A 267 17.80 15.30 1.52
N ASP A 268 17.66 15.29 0.19
CA ASP A 268 17.88 14.07 -0.60
C ASP A 268 19.31 13.53 -0.43
N GLU A 269 20.30 14.43 -0.34
CA GLU A 269 21.69 14.07 -0.03
C GLU A 269 21.83 13.42 1.36
N SER A 270 21.17 13.97 2.39
CA SER A 270 21.21 13.42 3.74
C SER A 270 20.55 12.04 3.81
N ALA A 271 19.44 11.85 3.09
CA ALA A 271 18.76 10.57 2.95
C ALA A 271 19.65 9.53 2.24
N ALA A 272 20.26 9.89 1.11
CA ALA A 272 21.20 9.03 0.41
C ALA A 272 22.42 8.67 1.28
N ASN A 273 23.01 9.64 1.98
CA ASN A 273 24.12 9.44 2.89
C ASN A 273 23.75 8.51 4.06
N PHE A 274 22.55 8.67 4.64
CA PHE A 274 22.06 7.76 5.69
C PHE A 274 22.01 6.31 5.19
N VAL A 275 21.45 6.07 4.01
CA VAL A 275 21.36 4.73 3.42
C VAL A 275 22.75 4.18 3.09
N MET A 276 23.64 5.02 2.57
CA MET A 276 25.03 4.66 2.30
C MET A 276 25.79 4.25 3.56
N LEU A 277 25.54 4.88 4.71
CA LEU A 277 26.11 4.45 5.99
C LEU A 277 25.67 3.04 6.36
N GLN A 278 24.42 2.65 6.08
CA GLN A 278 23.96 1.28 6.30
C GLN A 278 24.60 0.30 5.31
N LEU A 279 24.69 0.68 4.03
CA LEU A 279 25.36 -0.15 3.02
C LEU A 279 26.84 -0.38 3.35
N LYS A 280 27.57 0.64 3.81
CA LYS A 280 28.98 0.50 4.23
C LYS A 280 29.17 -0.38 5.46
N LYS A 281 28.16 -0.51 6.33
CA LYS A 281 28.17 -1.50 7.42
C LYS A 281 28.05 -2.93 6.87
N MET A 282 27.23 -3.14 5.84
CA MET A 282 27.03 -4.45 5.21
C MET A 282 28.20 -4.83 4.29
N PHE A 283 28.69 -3.85 3.52
CA PHE A 283 29.72 -3.99 2.49
C PHE A 283 30.73 -2.85 2.67
N PRO A 284 31.83 -3.08 3.42
CA PRO A 284 32.85 -2.04 3.68
C PRO A 284 33.42 -1.40 2.41
N ASP A 285 33.45 -2.14 1.30
CA ASP A 285 33.96 -1.69 -0.01
C ASP A 285 32.88 -1.07 -0.91
N ALA A 286 31.69 -0.77 -0.37
CA ALA A 286 30.62 -0.12 -1.10
C ALA A 286 31.08 1.23 -1.68
N THR A 287 30.93 1.39 -2.99
CA THR A 287 31.20 2.66 -3.67
C THR A 287 30.07 3.66 -3.47
N GLU A 288 30.37 4.95 -3.61
CA GLU A 288 29.32 5.96 -3.67
C GLU A 288 28.39 5.74 -4.87
N PRO A 289 27.09 6.11 -4.74
CA PRO A 289 26.16 6.04 -5.83
C PRO A 289 26.47 7.13 -6.87
N VAL A 290 26.33 6.79 -8.14
CA VAL A 290 26.47 7.76 -9.26
C VAL A 290 25.23 8.63 -9.41
N GLN A 291 24.10 8.14 -8.91
CA GLN A 291 22.82 8.82 -8.95
C GLN A 291 21.93 8.28 -7.84
N TYR A 292 21.11 9.14 -7.26
CA TYR A 292 20.08 8.75 -6.31
C TYR A 292 18.76 9.49 -6.57
N LEU A 293 17.66 8.88 -6.14
CA LEU A 293 16.32 9.47 -6.13
C LEU A 293 15.65 9.16 -4.78
N VAL A 294 15.00 10.16 -4.21
CA VAL A 294 14.29 10.06 -2.92
C VAL A 294 12.84 10.44 -3.15
N SER A 295 11.90 9.56 -2.81
CA SER A 295 10.48 9.90 -2.85
C SER A 295 10.03 10.62 -1.57
N ARG A 296 8.94 11.39 -1.70
CA ARG A 296 8.32 12.16 -0.62
C ARG A 296 6.79 12.12 -0.72
N TRP A 297 6.23 10.92 -0.60
CA TRP A 297 4.80 10.73 -0.81
C TRP A 297 3.95 11.35 0.30
N GLY A 298 4.49 11.45 1.52
CA GLY A 298 3.78 12.05 2.65
C GLY A 298 3.63 13.57 2.53
N SER A 299 4.58 14.24 1.88
CA SER A 299 4.54 15.68 1.63
C SER A 299 4.16 16.06 0.18
N ASP A 300 3.96 15.08 -0.69
CA ASP A 300 3.45 15.28 -2.04
C ASP A 300 2.06 15.96 -2.00
N PRO A 301 1.88 17.13 -2.63
CA PRO A 301 0.67 17.95 -2.49
C PRO A 301 -0.56 17.36 -3.18
N ASP A 302 -0.40 16.29 -3.95
CA ASP A 302 -1.47 15.60 -4.68
C ASP A 302 -1.76 14.19 -4.14
N SER A 303 -0.96 13.73 -3.17
CA SER A 303 -1.10 12.41 -2.54
C SER A 303 -1.31 12.48 -1.03
N LEU A 304 -0.47 13.26 -0.32
CA LEU A 304 -0.45 13.39 1.15
C LEU A 304 -0.44 12.03 1.88
N GLY A 305 0.40 11.12 1.39
CA GLY A 305 0.54 9.74 1.88
C GLY A 305 0.68 8.73 0.75
N CYS A 306 0.67 7.45 1.10
CA CYS A 306 0.89 6.36 0.16
C CYS A 306 -0.39 5.57 -0.12
N TYR A 307 -0.81 4.76 0.84
CA TYR A 307 -1.96 3.88 0.72
C TYR A 307 -2.65 3.72 2.06
N SER A 308 -3.94 3.38 2.03
CA SER A 308 -4.72 3.29 3.24
C SER A 308 -4.46 2.00 4.03
N TYR A 309 -4.71 2.04 5.34
CA TYR A 309 -4.70 0.86 6.22
C TYR A 309 -5.79 0.94 7.29
N ASP A 310 -6.12 -0.20 7.89
CA ASP A 310 -7.10 -0.29 8.98
C ASP A 310 -6.51 0.14 10.33
N VAL A 311 -7.04 1.23 10.88
CA VAL A 311 -6.66 1.73 12.21
C VAL A 311 -7.43 1.05 13.32
N VAL A 312 -6.85 1.02 14.52
CA VAL A 312 -7.50 0.48 15.73
C VAL A 312 -8.82 1.18 15.99
N GLY A 313 -9.88 0.39 16.24
CA GLY A 313 -11.19 0.90 16.64
C GLY A 313 -12.09 1.33 15.48
N MET A 314 -11.75 0.94 14.25
CA MET A 314 -12.57 1.18 13.07
C MET A 314 -13.94 0.48 13.15
N GLY A 315 -15.00 1.16 12.67
CA GLY A 315 -16.34 0.58 12.56
C GLY A 315 -16.48 -0.40 11.39
N GLU A 316 -17.32 -1.43 11.54
CA GLU A 316 -17.49 -2.50 10.54
C GLU A 316 -18.05 -2.02 9.19
N ASP A 317 -18.85 -0.94 9.23
CA ASP A 317 -19.55 -0.32 8.09
C ASP A 317 -18.75 0.81 7.42
N LEU A 318 -17.50 1.02 7.82
CA LEU A 318 -16.69 2.14 7.37
C LEU A 318 -16.48 2.15 5.85
N TYR A 319 -16.21 1.00 5.23
CA TYR A 319 -16.00 0.93 3.78
C TYR A 319 -17.28 1.15 2.99
N ASP A 320 -18.42 0.68 3.52
CA ASP A 320 -19.73 0.94 2.93
C ASP A 320 -20.04 2.43 2.93
N LYS A 321 -19.72 3.11 4.04
CA LYS A 321 -19.79 4.57 4.10
C LYS A 321 -18.82 5.22 3.11
N LEU A 322 -17.53 4.85 3.10
CA LEU A 322 -16.57 5.50 2.22
C LEU A 322 -16.96 5.40 0.74
N ARG A 323 -17.40 4.22 0.29
CA ARG A 323 -17.76 3.96 -1.11
C ARG A 323 -19.16 4.44 -1.51
N ALA A 324 -20.06 4.72 -0.55
CA ALA A 324 -21.43 5.11 -0.86
C ALA A 324 -21.48 6.38 -1.75
N PRO A 325 -22.27 6.40 -2.83
CA PRO A 325 -22.42 7.61 -3.65
C PRO A 325 -23.16 8.72 -2.89
N LEU A 326 -22.96 9.96 -3.31
CA LEU A 326 -23.70 11.14 -2.86
C LEU A 326 -24.37 11.79 -4.08
N ASP A 327 -25.65 11.49 -4.29
CA ASP A 327 -26.42 11.90 -5.47
C ASP A 327 -25.72 11.54 -6.79
N SER A 328 -25.12 12.53 -7.46
CA SER A 328 -24.43 12.42 -8.74
C SER A 328 -22.90 12.34 -8.59
N LEU A 329 -22.40 12.20 -7.36
CA LEU A 329 -20.99 12.03 -7.02
C LEU A 329 -20.70 10.58 -6.56
N PHE A 330 -19.78 9.93 -7.26
CA PHE A 330 -19.34 8.55 -6.99
C PHE A 330 -17.89 8.53 -6.53
N PHE A 331 -17.48 7.49 -5.82
CA PHE A 331 -16.13 7.38 -5.25
C PHE A 331 -15.42 6.14 -5.79
N GLY A 332 -14.20 6.34 -6.27
CA GLY A 332 -13.28 5.28 -6.71
C GLY A 332 -11.89 5.46 -6.07
N GLY A 333 -10.97 4.54 -6.35
CA GLY A 333 -9.61 4.55 -5.79
C GLY A 333 -9.35 3.40 -4.82
N GLU A 334 -8.10 3.27 -4.37
CA GLU A 334 -7.68 2.11 -3.56
C GLU A 334 -8.39 2.06 -2.20
N ALA A 335 -8.59 3.21 -1.55
CA ALA A 335 -9.16 3.28 -0.20
C ALA A 335 -10.63 2.83 -0.11
N VAL A 336 -11.36 2.82 -1.24
CA VAL A 336 -12.74 2.29 -1.30
C VAL A 336 -12.79 0.80 -1.68
N SER A 337 -11.63 0.17 -1.92
CA SER A 337 -11.51 -1.24 -2.28
C SER A 337 -11.42 -2.13 -1.05
N VAL A 338 -12.51 -2.84 -0.75
CA VAL A 338 -12.61 -3.73 0.42
C VAL A 338 -11.68 -4.95 0.32
N GLU A 339 -11.43 -5.45 -0.89
CA GLU A 339 -10.72 -6.72 -1.09
C GLU A 339 -9.22 -6.53 -1.32
N HIS A 340 -8.81 -5.39 -1.88
CA HIS A 340 -7.48 -5.17 -2.45
C HIS A 340 -6.92 -3.78 -2.13
N GLN A 341 -7.14 -3.34 -0.89
CA GLN A 341 -6.64 -2.08 -0.38
C GLN A 341 -5.11 -1.93 -0.55
N GLY A 342 -4.67 -0.70 -0.77
CA GLY A 342 -3.28 -0.31 -0.97
C GLY A 342 -2.64 -0.81 -2.26
N SER A 343 -3.45 -1.24 -3.24
CA SER A 343 -2.94 -1.82 -4.49
C SER A 343 -3.50 -1.14 -5.74
N VAL A 344 -2.72 -1.20 -6.83
CA VAL A 344 -3.12 -0.69 -8.14
C VAL A 344 -4.34 -1.45 -8.70
N HIS A 345 -4.41 -2.77 -8.51
CA HIS A 345 -5.54 -3.58 -8.97
C HIS A 345 -6.81 -3.33 -8.14
N GLY A 346 -6.66 -3.01 -6.86
CA GLY A 346 -7.74 -2.51 -6.01
C GLY A 346 -8.29 -1.18 -6.50
N ALA A 347 -7.41 -0.22 -6.80
CA ALA A 347 -7.79 1.07 -7.38
C ALA A 347 -8.53 0.91 -8.72
N TYR A 348 -8.00 0.05 -9.60
CA TYR A 348 -8.61 -0.25 -10.90
C TYR A 348 -10.02 -0.85 -10.73
N SER A 349 -10.15 -1.89 -9.90
CA SER A 349 -11.43 -2.57 -9.66
C SER A 349 -12.48 -1.62 -9.04
N ALA A 350 -12.04 -0.75 -8.11
CA ALA A 350 -12.89 0.29 -7.55
C ALA A 350 -13.31 1.34 -8.58
N GLY A 351 -12.42 1.73 -9.49
CA GLY A 351 -12.75 2.62 -10.62
C GLY A 351 -13.81 2.02 -11.55
N VAL A 352 -13.68 0.74 -11.91
CA VAL A 352 -14.68 0.01 -12.71
C VAL A 352 -16.03 -0.04 -11.98
N MET A 353 -16.02 -0.30 -10.67
CA MET A 353 -17.24 -0.31 -9.85
C MET A 353 -17.91 1.08 -9.82
N ALA A 354 -17.15 2.14 -9.59
CA ALA A 354 -17.67 3.52 -9.62
C ALA A 354 -18.26 3.89 -10.98
N ALA A 355 -17.59 3.50 -12.08
CA ALA A 355 -18.09 3.72 -13.44
C ALA A 355 -19.42 3.00 -13.69
N LYS A 356 -19.57 1.74 -13.26
CA LYS A 356 -20.83 0.97 -13.37
C LYS A 356 -21.96 1.61 -12.56
N ASN A 357 -21.67 2.07 -11.35
CA ASN A 357 -22.65 2.75 -10.51
C ASN A 357 -23.11 4.07 -11.13
N CYS A 358 -22.16 4.87 -11.63
CA CYS A 358 -22.43 6.12 -12.34
C CYS A 358 -23.29 5.88 -13.61
N GLN A 359 -22.92 4.90 -14.43
CA GLN A 359 -23.68 4.53 -15.62
C GLN A 359 -25.12 4.12 -15.28
N SER A 360 -25.29 3.27 -14.26
CA SER A 360 -26.61 2.80 -13.82
C SER A 360 -27.49 3.96 -13.36
N TYR A 361 -26.94 4.88 -12.58
CA TYR A 361 -27.61 6.10 -12.13
C TYR A 361 -28.08 6.97 -13.30
N LEU A 362 -27.21 7.21 -14.29
CA LEU A 362 -27.56 8.01 -15.47
C LEU A 362 -28.65 7.35 -16.32
N LEU A 363 -28.60 6.02 -16.50
CA LEU A 363 -29.63 5.28 -17.25
C LEU A 363 -31.00 5.33 -16.59
N GLN A 364 -31.05 5.17 -15.26
CA GLN A 364 -32.29 5.29 -14.48
C GLN A 364 -32.89 6.70 -14.63
N ARG A 365 -32.06 7.74 -14.57
CA ARG A 365 -32.49 9.13 -14.72
C ARG A 365 -33.07 9.44 -16.10
N ILE A 366 -32.52 8.85 -17.17
CA ILE A 366 -33.00 9.06 -18.55
C ILE A 366 -34.26 8.21 -18.86
N GLY A 367 -34.73 7.39 -17.91
CA GLY A 367 -35.91 6.54 -18.08
C GLY A 367 -35.69 5.36 -19.05
N LYS A 368 -34.43 4.99 -19.31
CA LYS A 368 -34.08 3.88 -20.22
C LYS A 368 -33.84 2.58 -19.44
N LEU A 369 -34.81 2.19 -18.60
CA LEU A 369 -34.72 0.94 -17.82
C LEU A 369 -34.57 -0.30 -18.73
N ASP A 370 -35.23 -0.31 -19.88
CA ASP A 370 -35.20 -1.43 -20.83
C ASP A 370 -33.81 -1.69 -21.46
N LYS A 371 -32.86 -0.75 -21.29
CA LYS A 371 -31.46 -0.93 -21.73
C LYS A 371 -30.54 -1.51 -20.64
N LEU A 372 -30.99 -1.61 -19.38
CA LEU A 372 -30.20 -2.26 -18.30
C LEU A 372 -29.99 -3.76 -18.56
N GLN A 373 -30.88 -4.41 -19.33
CA GLN A 373 -30.77 -5.84 -19.68
C GLN A 373 -30.03 -6.13 -21.00
N LEU A 374 -29.48 -5.12 -21.69
CA LEU A 374 -28.94 -5.26 -23.04
C LEU A 374 -27.57 -4.61 -23.26
N ILE A 375 -26.76 -4.58 -22.21
CA ILE A 375 -25.31 -4.65 -22.34
C ILE A 375 -24.84 -5.81 -21.45
N SER A 376 -25.28 -7.03 -21.80
CA SER A 376 -24.32 -8.13 -21.77
C SER A 376 -23.18 -7.63 -22.64
N PHE A 377 -22.10 -7.19 -22.00
CA PHE A 377 -20.86 -6.96 -22.70
C PHE A 377 -20.65 -8.24 -23.49
N ARG A 378 -20.70 -8.14 -24.82
CA ARG A 378 -19.75 -8.93 -25.57
C ARG A 378 -18.44 -8.66 -24.87
N ASP A 379 -17.77 -9.70 -24.41
CA ASP A 379 -16.38 -9.67 -23.97
C ASP A 379 -15.45 -9.26 -25.14
N GLU A 380 -15.82 -8.25 -25.92
CA GLU A 380 -14.89 -7.30 -26.48
C GLU A 380 -14.44 -6.41 -25.32
N VAL A 381 -13.78 -7.02 -24.33
CA VAL A 381 -12.58 -6.38 -23.78
C VAL A 381 -11.88 -5.85 -25.00
N LEU A 382 -11.65 -4.54 -25.09
CA LEU A 382 -10.65 -4.05 -26.01
C LEU A 382 -9.38 -4.78 -25.57
N GLU A 383 -9.10 -5.94 -26.18
CA GLU A 383 -7.89 -6.73 -26.02
C GLU A 383 -6.80 -5.91 -26.68
N SER A 384 -6.53 -4.78 -26.06
CA SER A 384 -5.29 -4.09 -26.14
C SER A 384 -4.32 -4.96 -25.36
N THR A 385 -3.87 -6.04 -26.02
CA THR A 385 -2.82 -6.91 -25.51
C THR A 385 -1.53 -6.11 -25.54
N PHE A 386 -1.18 -5.53 -24.40
CA PHE A 386 0.13 -4.92 -24.20
C PHE A 386 1.05 -5.98 -23.62
N PRO A 387 2.21 -6.24 -24.24
CA PRO A 387 3.19 -7.14 -23.66
C PRO A 387 3.73 -6.53 -22.35
N LEU A 388 3.33 -7.11 -21.22
CA LEU A 388 3.90 -6.78 -19.92
C LEU A 388 5.09 -7.69 -19.65
N GLN A 389 6.25 -7.08 -19.41
CA GLN A 389 7.42 -7.80 -18.96
C GLN A 389 7.43 -7.84 -17.43
N ILE A 390 7.15 -9.03 -16.89
CA ILE A 390 7.12 -9.29 -15.46
C ILE A 390 8.30 -10.19 -15.14
N SER A 391 9.24 -9.70 -14.34
CA SER A 391 10.26 -10.56 -13.74
C SER A 391 9.67 -11.17 -12.49
N ARG A 392 9.60 -12.49 -12.44
CA ARG A 392 9.35 -13.18 -11.17
C ARG A 392 10.59 -13.01 -10.30
N MET A 393 10.35 -12.59 -9.06
CA MET A 393 11.34 -12.53 -8.00
C MET A 393 11.02 -13.71 -7.10
#